data_AF-A0A3N5NNJ2-F1
#
_entry.id   AF-A0A3N5NNJ2-F1
#
_cell.length_a   1.000
_cell.length_b   1.000
_cell.length_c   1.000
_cell.angle_alpha   90.00
_cell.angle_beta   90.00
_cell.angle_gamma   90.00
#
_symmetry.space_group_name_H-M   'P 1'
#
loop_
_entity.id
_entity.type
_entity.pdbx_description
1 polymer ?
#
loop_
_entity_poly.entity_id
_entity_poly.type
_entity_poly.pdbx_seq_one_letter_code
_entity_poly.pdbx_strand_id
1 'polypeptide(L)' 'MLQQVKTESPKLNDPKLFRQQCYIDGAWIDADDKSTITVVNPANGTVVGTVPR' A
#
# COMPACT_ATOMS: atom_id res chain seq x y z
N MET A 1 18.62 14.83 8.14
CA MET A 1 18.69 13.37 8.31
C MET A 1 17.39 12.78 7.76
N LEU A 2 17.36 12.37 6.49
CA LEU A 2 16.18 11.69 5.92
C LEU A 2 16.30 10.22 6.33
N GLN A 3 15.46 9.77 7.27
CA GLN A 3 15.35 8.34 7.54
C GLN A 3 14.86 7.68 6.25
N GLN A 4 15.68 6.81 5.67
CA GLN A 4 15.26 5.98 4.56
C GLN A 4 14.11 5.10 5.06
N VAL A 5 12.90 5.37 4.57
CA VAL A 5 11.76 4.50 4.82
C VAL A 5 12.09 3.17 4.14
N LYS A 6 12.27 2.12 4.94
CA LYS A 6 12.57 0.78 4.44
C LYS A 6 11.27 0.19 3.90
N THR A 7 11.08 0.26 2.60
CA THR A 7 9.94 -0.32 1.90
C THR A 7 10.21 -1.78 1.58
N GLU A 8 9.25 -2.66 1.89
CA GLU A 8 9.32 -4.09 1.63
C GLU A 8 8.03 -4.55 0.94
N SER A 9 8.09 -4.66 -0.40
CA SER A 9 6.99 -5.19 -1.18
C SER A 9 6.90 -6.71 -1.00
N PRO A 10 5.71 -7.28 -0.76
CA PRO A 10 5.55 -8.71 -0.57
C PRO A 10 5.89 -9.48 -1.86
N LYS A 11 6.65 -10.57 -1.73
CA LYS A 11 6.89 -11.51 -2.83
C LYS A 11 5.69 -12.46 -2.95
N LEU A 12 4.81 -12.17 -3.89
CA LEU A 12 3.64 -13.00 -4.21
C LEU A 12 3.88 -13.76 -5.51
N ASN A 13 3.32 -14.97 -5.62
CA ASN A 13 3.34 -15.74 -6.88
C ASN A 13 2.55 -15.03 -7.99
N ASP A 14 1.48 -14.31 -7.62
CA ASP A 14 0.79 -13.37 -8.50
C ASP A 14 0.91 -11.94 -7.93
N PRO A 15 1.77 -11.08 -8.52
CA PRO A 15 1.92 -9.69 -8.11
C PRO A 15 0.63 -8.86 -8.20
N LYS A 16 -0.35 -9.27 -9.03
CA LYS A 16 -1.62 -8.55 -9.19
C LYS A 16 -2.53 -8.65 -7.97
N LEU A 17 -2.24 -9.53 -7.03
CA LEU A 17 -2.97 -9.62 -5.76
C LEU A 17 -2.59 -8.48 -4.80
N PHE A 18 -1.41 -7.88 -4.99
CA PHE A 18 -1.02 -6.72 -4.20
C PHE A 18 -1.67 -5.46 -4.77
N ARG A 19 -2.69 -4.95 -4.07
CA ARG A 19 -3.46 -3.77 -4.46
C ARG A 19 -3.29 -2.66 -3.45
N GLN A 20 -3.24 -1.44 -3.95
CA GLN A 20 -3.10 -0.20 -3.18
C GLN A 20 -4.26 0.76 -3.50
N GLN A 21 -5.42 0.18 -3.83
CA GLN A 21 -6.63 0.83 -4.32
C GLN A 21 -7.85 0.19 -3.66
N CYS A 22 -8.95 0.92 -3.56
CA CYS A 22 -10.23 0.39 -3.09
C CYS A 22 -11.01 -0.22 -4.26
N TYR A 23 -11.77 -1.29 -4.02
CA TYR A 23 -12.64 -1.90 -5.02
C TYR A 23 -14.07 -1.43 -4.82
N ILE A 24 -14.56 -0.57 -5.72
CA ILE A 24 -15.88 0.07 -5.64
C ILE A 24 -16.56 -0.07 -7.00
N ASP A 25 -17.78 -0.60 -7.02
CA ASP A 25 -18.61 -0.79 -8.23
C ASP A 25 -17.91 -1.44 -9.42
N GLY A 26 -17.08 -2.46 -9.16
CA GLY A 26 -16.39 -3.20 -10.22
C GLY A 26 -15.07 -2.58 -10.67
N ALA A 27 -14.65 -1.46 -10.06
CA ALA A 27 -13.44 -0.74 -10.41
C ALA A 27 -12.46 -0.66 -9.23
N TRP A 28 -11.17 -0.67 -9.55
CA TRP A 28 -10.10 -0.33 -8.61
C TRP A 28 -9.86 1.18 -8.70
N ILE A 29 -10.05 1.89 -7.59
CA ILE A 29 -9.99 3.35 -7.55
C ILE A 29 -9.08 3.86 -6.42
N ASP A 30 -8.51 5.04 -6.64
CA ASP A 30 -7.85 5.83 -5.60
C ASP A 30 -8.88 6.73 -4.90
N ALA A 31 -8.50 7.38 -3.80
CA ALA A 31 -9.29 8.46 -3.21
C ALA A 31 -9.37 9.66 -4.17
N ASP A 32 -10.47 10.40 -4.12
CA ASP A 32 -10.69 11.58 -4.97
C ASP A 32 -9.62 12.66 -4.75
N ASP A 33 -9.19 12.84 -3.49
CA ASP A 33 -8.13 13.78 -3.09
C ASP A 33 -6.72 13.16 -3.13
N LYS A 34 -6.59 11.92 -3.63
CA LYS A 34 -5.36 11.12 -3.64
C LYS A 34 -4.75 10.87 -2.27
N SER A 35 -5.49 11.08 -1.18
CA SER A 35 -4.98 10.81 0.16
C SER A 35 -4.88 9.31 0.42
N THR A 36 -3.84 8.95 1.16
CA THR A 36 -3.52 7.55 1.48
C THR A 36 -3.18 7.34 2.94
N ILE A 37 -3.34 6.10 3.39
CA ILE A 37 -2.89 5.58 4.67
C ILE A 37 -1.71 4.64 4.41
N THR A 38 -0.60 4.85 5.11
CA THR A 38 0.58 3.97 5.04
C THR A 38 0.30 2.67 5.79
N VAL A 39 0.55 1.53 5.14
CA VAL A 39 0.48 0.21 5.76
C VAL A 39 1.87 -0.20 6.21
N VAL A 40 2.02 -0.45 7.51
CA VAL A 40 3.28 -0.80 8.16
C VAL A 40 3.22 -2.25 8.66
N ASN A 41 4.29 -3.01 8.44
CA ASN A 41 4.44 -4.33 9.04
C ASN A 41 4.79 -4.18 10.53
N PRO A 42 3.93 -4.63 11.46
CA PRO A 42 4.17 -4.44 12.90
C PRO A 42 5.37 -5.25 13.43
N ALA A 43 5.82 -6.30 12.73
CA ALA A 43 6.92 -7.14 13.19
C ALA A 43 8.30 -6.49 13.04
N ASN A 44 8.48 -5.58 12.08
CA ASN A 44 9.78 -4.98 11.76
C ASN A 44 9.73 -3.49 11.39
N GLY A 45 8.54 -2.89 11.37
CA GLY A 45 8.34 -1.47 11.05
C GLY A 45 8.54 -1.12 9.58
N THR A 46 8.71 -2.09 8.67
CA THR A 46 8.86 -1.79 7.24
C THR A 46 7.53 -1.35 6.63
N VAL A 47 7.59 -0.45 5.65
CA VAL A 47 6.40 -0.04 4.89
C VAL A 47 6.11 -1.11 3.85
N VAL A 48 4.90 -1.66 3.90
CA VAL A 48 4.43 -2.65 2.94
C VAL A 48 3.87 -1.95 1.69
N GLY A 49 3.15 -0.84 1.89
CA GLY A 49 2.53 -0.05 0.83
C GLY A 49 1.57 1.00 1.39
N THR A 50 0.60 1.40 0.59
CA THR A 50 -0.43 2.40 0.93
C THR A 50 -1.82 1.95 0.50
N VAL A 51 -2.85 2.48 1.13
CA VAL A 51 -4.26 2.33 0.72
C VAL A 51 -4.94 3.70 0.68
N PRO A 52 -5.97 3.92 -0.15
CA PRO A 52 -6.75 5.16 -0.11
C PRO A 52 -7.35 5.41 1.29
N ARG A 53 -7.50 6.68 1.68
CA ARG A 53 -8.16 7.09 2.93
C ARG A 53 -9.65 7.30 2.73
#